data_AF-A0A2M4B412-F1
#
_entry.id   AF-A0A2M4B412-F1
#
_cell.length_a   1.000
_cell.length_b   1.000
_cell.length_c   1.000
_cell.angle_alpha   90.00
_cell.angle_beta   90.00
_cell.angle_gamma   90.00
#
_symmetry.space_group_name_H-M   'P 1'
#
loop_
_entity.id
_entity.type
_entity.pdbx_description
1 polymer ?
#
loop_
_entity_poly.entity_id
_entity_poly.type
_entity_poly.pdbx_seq_one_letter_code
_entity_poly.pdbx_strand_id
1 'polypeptide(L)'
;MTPKLFALIITLVEVILHMWAHRKNAAAATAGDGHRPDVYYRSPMHVVTRNFCEVCRHERLMGRVGKLQDVRLKQMQNYFRKVTRNIA
;
A
#
# COMPACT_ATOMS: atom_id res chain seq x y z
N MET A 1 -17.13 10.32 -33.51
CA MET A 1 -16.64 9.48 -32.39
C MET A 1 -17.00 10.17 -31.08
N THR A 2 -17.84 9.58 -30.22
CA THR A 2 -18.40 10.29 -29.06
C THR A 2 -17.41 10.29 -27.88
N PRO A 3 -17.17 11.45 -27.21
CA PRO A 3 -16.19 11.55 -26.12
C PRO A 3 -16.51 10.63 -24.93
N LYS A 4 -17.79 10.29 -24.74
CA LYS A 4 -18.25 9.35 -23.72
C LYS A 4 -17.72 7.92 -23.94
N LEU A 5 -17.61 7.48 -25.19
CA LEU A 5 -17.10 6.16 -25.53
C LEU A 5 -15.60 6.05 -25.21
N PHE A 6 -14.83 7.10 -25.52
CA PHE A 6 -13.42 7.17 -25.16
C PHE A 6 -13.21 7.14 -23.65
N ALA A 7 -14.00 7.91 -22.90
CA ALA A 7 -13.92 7.91 -21.44
C ALA A 7 -14.17 6.49 -20.88
N LEU A 8 -15.18 5.78 -21.40
CA LEU A 8 -15.50 4.42 -21.00
C LEU A 8 -14.32 3.47 -21.29
N ILE A 9 -13.75 3.51 -22.50
CA ILE A 9 -12.60 2.68 -22.88
C ILE A 9 -11.40 2.95 -21.97
N ILE A 10 -11.08 4.23 -21.73
CA ILE A 10 -9.96 4.61 -20.85
C ILE A 10 -10.17 4.08 -19.43
N THR A 11 -11.39 4.19 -18.89
CA THR A 11 -11.68 3.65 -17.55
C THR A 11 -11.55 2.13 -17.48
N LEU A 12 -12.00 1.40 -18.50
CA LEU A 12 -11.84 -0.06 -18.56
C LEU A 12 -10.36 -0.47 -18.65
N VAL A 13 -9.59 0.18 -19.53
CA VAL A 13 -8.15 -0.08 -19.68
C VAL A 13 -7.43 0.21 -18.37
N GLU A 14 -7.74 1.31 -17.70
CA GLU A 14 -7.15 1.64 -16.40
C GLU A 14 -7.48 0.57 -15.33
N VAL A 15 -8.72 0.08 -15.27
CA VAL A 15 -9.09 -0.97 -14.31
C VAL A 15 -8.29 -2.25 -14.55
N ILE A 16 -8.13 -2.65 -15.82
CA ILE A 16 -7.31 -3.82 -16.20
C ILE A 16 -5.85 -3.62 -15.79
N LEU A 17 -5.26 -2.46 -16.12
CA LEU A 17 -3.88 -2.13 -15.77
C LEU A 17 -3.67 -2.06 -14.25
N HIS A 18 -4.64 -1.52 -13.52
CA HIS A 18 -4.59 -1.42 -12.07
C HIS A 18 -4.61 -2.79 -11.40
N MET A 19 -5.50 -3.69 -11.86
CA MET A 19 -5.53 -5.08 -11.39
C MET A 19 -4.25 -5.84 -11.76
N TRP A 20 -3.71 -5.62 -12.97
CA TRP A 20 -2.45 -6.22 -13.37
C TRP A 20 -1.28 -5.77 -12.49
N ALA A 21 -1.21 -4.48 -12.16
CA ALA A 21 -0.21 -3.94 -11.24
C ALA A 21 -0.29 -4.59 -9.85
N HIS A 22 -1.49 -4.75 -9.30
CA HIS A 22 -1.70 -5.48 -8.04
C HIS A 22 -1.19 -6.92 -8.09
N ARG A 23 -1.53 -7.65 -9.15
CA ARG A 23 -1.09 -9.04 -9.33
C ARG A 23 0.43 -9.14 -9.44
N LYS A 24 1.07 -8.22 -10.16
CA LYS A 24 2.54 -8.18 -10.28
C LYS A 24 3.22 -7.83 -8.96
N ASN A 25 2.70 -6.84 -8.23
CA ASN A 25 3.23 -6.46 -6.92
C ASN A 25 3.03 -7.59 -5.88
N ALA A 26 1.89 -8.28 -5.90
CA ALA A 26 1.63 -9.42 -5.03
C ALA A 26 2.54 -10.60 -5.35
N ALA A 27 2.72 -10.94 -6.64
CA ALA A 27 3.64 -12.00 -7.06
C ALA A 27 5.10 -11.69 -6.68
N ALA A 28 5.50 -10.42 -6.78
CA ALA A 28 6.82 -9.97 -6.33
C ALA A 28 6.98 -10.04 -4.81
N ALA A 29 5.90 -9.86 -4.03
CA ALA A 29 5.93 -10.00 -2.58
C ALA A 29 5.99 -11.47 -2.10
N THR A 30 5.43 -12.41 -2.86
CA THR A 30 5.39 -13.84 -2.49
C THR A 30 6.60 -14.64 -2.92
N ALA A 31 7.29 -14.23 -4.00
CA ALA A 31 8.52 -14.88 -4.45
C ALA A 31 9.68 -14.38 -3.58
N GLY A 32 9.99 -15.10 -2.50
CA GLY A 32 10.98 -14.75 -1.48
C GLY A 32 12.45 -14.61 -1.93
N ASP A 33 12.73 -14.42 -3.21
CA ASP A 33 14.08 -14.39 -3.78
C ASP A 33 14.34 -13.10 -4.56
N GLY A 34 15.09 -12.17 -3.96
CA GLY A 34 16.02 -11.28 -4.66
C GLY A 34 15.49 -10.33 -5.73
N HIS A 35 14.18 -10.11 -5.87
CA HIS A 35 13.66 -9.17 -6.87
C HIS A 35 13.67 -7.74 -6.30
N ARG A 36 14.31 -6.83 -7.05
CA ARG A 36 14.65 -5.45 -6.66
C ARG A 36 13.57 -4.78 -5.79
N PRO A 37 13.90 -4.34 -4.56
CA PRO A 37 12.95 -3.71 -3.63
C PRO A 37 12.35 -2.39 -4.14
N ASP A 38 12.84 -1.86 -5.27
CA ASP A 38 12.49 -0.53 -5.77
C ASP A 38 11.42 -0.51 -6.88
N VAL A 39 10.93 -1.65 -7.37
CA VAL A 39 9.98 -1.65 -8.51
C VAL A 39 8.55 -1.89 -8.03
N TYR A 40 7.83 -0.80 -7.76
CA TYR A 40 6.40 -0.81 -7.46
C TYR A 40 5.60 -0.42 -8.72
N TYR A 41 4.88 -1.38 -9.31
CA TYR A 41 4.08 -1.14 -10.51
C TYR A 41 2.84 -0.29 -10.18
N ARG A 42 2.57 0.75 -10.99
CA ARG A 42 1.39 1.63 -10.88
C ARG A 42 0.73 1.82 -12.24
N SER A 43 -0.60 1.87 -12.24
CA SER A 43 -1.38 2.27 -13.41
C SER A 43 -1.34 3.80 -13.61
N PRO A 44 -1.49 4.30 -14.85
CA PRO A 44 -1.41 5.74 -15.14
C PRO A 44 -2.39 6.60 -14.33
N MET A 45 -3.63 6.16 -14.11
CA MET A 45 -4.60 6.88 -13.28
C MET A 45 -4.68 6.35 -11.84
N HIS A 46 -3.62 5.69 -11.34
CA HIS A 46 -3.58 5.11 -10.00
C HIS A 46 -3.97 6.10 -8.89
N VAL A 47 -3.62 7.39 -9.02
CA VAL A 47 -3.95 8.42 -8.02
C VAL A 47 -5.46 8.58 -7.83
N VAL A 48 -6.22 8.44 -8.91
CA VAL A 48 -7.69 8.50 -8.93
C VAL A 48 -8.27 7.16 -8.52
N THR A 49 -7.84 6.08 -9.19
CA THR A 49 -8.41 4.73 -9.00
C THR A 49 -8.15 4.13 -7.63
N ARG A 50 -7.02 4.47 -6.98
CA ARG A 50 -6.72 4.02 -5.60
C ARG A 50 -7.73 4.47 -4.54
N ASN A 51 -8.52 5.51 -4.81
CA ASN A 51 -9.55 5.96 -3.86
C ASN A 51 -10.79 5.08 -3.90
N PHE A 52 -11.03 4.43 -5.05
CA PHE A 52 -12.17 3.55 -5.28
C PHE A 52 -11.80 2.07 -5.12
N CYS A 53 -10.55 1.71 -5.40
CA CYS A 53 -10.05 0.35 -5.21
C CYS A 53 -9.96 -0.01 -3.72
N GLU A 54 -10.68 -1.06 -3.31
CA GLU A 54 -10.70 -1.53 -1.93
C GLU A 54 -9.34 -2.06 -1.46
N VAL A 55 -8.59 -2.74 -2.34
CA VAL A 55 -7.24 -3.26 -2.00
C VAL A 55 -6.31 -2.11 -1.63
N CYS A 56 -6.23 -1.07 -2.48
CA CYS A 56 -5.45 0.13 -2.19
C CYS A 56 -5.92 0.86 -0.92
N ARG A 57 -7.24 0.88 -0.68
CA ARG A 57 -7.80 1.49 0.53
C ARG A 57 -7.39 0.71 1.77
N HIS A 58 -7.47 -0.61 1.73
CA HIS A 58 -7.09 -1.51 2.81
C HIS A 58 -5.59 -1.39 3.12
N GLU A 59 -4.71 -1.44 2.12
CA GLU A 59 -3.26 -1.25 2.29
C GLU A 59 -2.93 0.07 2.98
N ARG A 60 -3.58 1.17 2.56
CA ARG A 60 -3.39 2.49 3.18
C ARG A 60 -3.82 2.50 4.64
N LEU A 61 -4.95 1.90 4.96
CA LEU A 61 -5.46 1.82 6.33
C LEU A 61 -4.54 0.96 7.20
N MET A 62 -4.10 -0.19 6.71
CA MET A 62 -3.16 -1.06 7.42
C MET A 62 -1.80 -0.39 7.64
N GLY A 63 -1.28 0.36 6.66
CA GLY A 63 -0.08 1.17 6.85
C GLY A 63 -0.23 2.24 7.93
N ARG A 64 -1.43 2.81 8.11
CA ARG A 64 -1.72 3.76 9.20
C ARG A 64 -1.80 3.06 10.56
N VAL A 65 -2.42 1.88 10.62
CA VAL A 65 -2.49 1.07 11.84
C VAL A 65 -1.10 0.62 12.27
N GLY A 66 -0.26 0.15 11.35
CA GLY A 66 1.14 -0.23 11.63
C GLY A 66 1.93 0.93 12.24
N LYS A 67 1.85 2.13 11.66
CA LYS A 67 2.49 3.33 12.24
C LYS A 67 2.01 3.66 13.65
N LEU A 68 0.72 3.48 13.94
CA LEU A 68 0.17 3.69 15.28
C LEU A 68 0.68 2.64 16.27
N GLN A 69 0.79 1.37 15.83
CA GLN A 69 1.38 0.30 16.63
C GLN A 69 2.86 0.59 16.92
N ASP A 70 3.63 1.06 15.93
CA ASP A 70 5.04 1.43 16.11
C ASP A 70 5.22 2.55 17.15
N VAL A 71 4.36 3.58 17.09
CA VAL A 71 4.38 4.67 18.07
C VAL A 71 4.07 4.16 19.47
N ARG A 72 3.05 3.30 19.62
CA ARG A 72 2.69 2.70 20.91
C ARG A 72 3.80 1.80 21.46
N LEU A 73 4.42 1.00 20.60
CA LEU A 73 5.54 0.15 20.97
C LEU A 73 6.72 0.99 21.47
N LYS A 74 7.06 2.08 20.78
CA LYS A 74 8.11 3.00 21.20
C LYS A 74 7.80 3.68 22.53
N GLN A 75 6.55 4.05 22.78
CA GLN A 75 6.12 4.59 24.09
C GLN A 75 6.31 3.55 25.20
N MET A 76 5.92 2.30 24.98
CA MET A 76 6.10 1.22 25.94
C MET A 76 7.58 0.94 26.21
N GLN A 77 8.42 0.86 25.18
CA GLN A 77 9.86 0.69 25.32
C GLN A 77 10.49 1.81 26.16
N ASN A 78 10.08 3.07 25.93
CA ASN A 78 10.56 4.21 26.71
C ASN A 78 10.09 4.15 28.18
N TYR A 79 8.87 3.68 28.43
CA TYR A 79 8.36 3.46 29.79
C TYR A 79 9.17 2.38 30.51
N PHE A 80 9.33 1.20 29.90
CA PHE A 80 10.12 0.10 30.46
C PHE A 80 11.55 0.53 30.76
N ARG A 81 12.21 1.24 29.83
CA ARG A 81 13.56 1.78 30.02
C ARG A 81 13.67 2.75 31.20
N LYS A 82 12.63 3.56 31.46
CA LYS A 82 12.62 4.45 32.63
C LYS A 82 12.45 3.67 33.93
N VAL A 83 11.56 2.69 33.95
CA VAL A 83 11.30 1.85 35.13
C VAL A 83 12.54 1.03 35.48
N THR A 84 13.17 0.34 34.52
CA THR A 84 14.36 -0.46 34.78
C THR A 84 15.54 0.36 35.28
N ARG A 85 15.71 1.59 34.78
CA ARG A 85 16.73 2.53 35.26
C ARG A 85 16.46 3.07 36.67
N ASN A 86 15.21 3.09 37.12
CA ASN A 86 14.85 3.53 38.47
C ASN A 86 14.91 2.38 39.51
N ILE A 87 15.08 1.13 39.06
CA ILE A 87 15.16 -0.07 39.91
C ILE A 87 16.63 -0.51 40.11
N ALA A 88 17.51 -0.25 39.13
CA ALA A 88 18.96 -0.45 39.24
C ALA A 88 19.63 0.74 39.94
#